data_AF-A0A225NL18-F1
#
_entry.id   AF-A0A225NL18-F1
#
_cell.length_a   1.000
_cell.length_b   1.000
_cell.length_c   1.000
_cell.angle_alpha   90.00
_cell.angle_beta   90.00
_cell.angle_gamma   90.00
#
_symmetry.space_group_name_H-M   'P 1'
#
loop_
_entity.id
_entity.type
_entity.pdbx_description
1 polymer ?
#
loop_
_entity_poly.entity_id
_entity_poly.type
_entity_poly.pdbx_seq_one_letter_code
_entity_poly.pdbx_strand_id
1 'polypeptide(L)'
;MLDATRSLIADGIPVTVQRAADEAGISKATAYRYFSDPSLLVAEAGLALEVAPYEDVVAGCDTPRARALAVSLYIFDLSVAHEAAFRNFLARNLDAWAAENGAPRQRRGARRVQMFRAALQDAGLPEPELDALVTALTLATGSEAMIALFDIARTDPDTARATVALVAEALLDRFLPGT
;
A
#
# COMPACT_ATOMS: atom_id res chain seq x y z
N MET A 1 -4.91 12.72 10.27
CA MET A 1 -6.16 12.75 9.47
C MET A 1 -6.73 11.37 9.19
N LEU A 2 -5.94 10.37 8.74
CA LEU A 2 -6.46 9.02 8.50
C LEU A 2 -7.05 8.38 9.78
N ASP A 3 -6.34 8.45 10.91
CA ASP A 3 -6.85 7.90 12.19
C ASP A 3 -8.12 8.59 12.68
N ALA A 4 -8.15 9.93 12.60
CA ALA A 4 -9.37 10.70 12.87
C ALA A 4 -10.53 10.30 11.94
N THR A 5 -10.26 10.10 10.65
CA THR A 5 -11.26 9.62 9.69
C THR A 5 -11.77 8.23 10.04
N ARG A 6 -10.88 7.32 10.46
CA ARG A 6 -11.25 5.98 10.91
C ARG A 6 -12.18 6.02 12.13
N SER A 7 -11.90 6.90 13.10
CA SER A 7 -12.78 7.10 14.25
C SER A 7 -14.16 7.56 13.81
N LEU A 8 -14.23 8.58 12.94
CA LEU A 8 -15.50 9.08 12.40
C LEU A 8 -16.30 8.00 11.67
N ILE A 9 -15.63 7.12 10.90
CA ILE A 9 -16.27 5.97 10.23
C ILE A 9 -16.81 4.98 11.26
N ALA A 10 -16.01 4.62 12.27
CA ALA A 10 -16.41 3.67 13.32
C ALA A 10 -17.61 4.18 14.14
N ASP A 11 -17.68 5.49 14.36
CA ASP A 11 -18.77 6.16 15.09
C ASP A 11 -20.02 6.41 14.22
N GLY A 12 -20.00 6.00 12.93
CA GLY A 12 -21.10 6.24 11.99
C GLY A 12 -21.31 7.72 11.63
N ILE A 13 -20.31 8.57 11.89
CA ILE A 13 -20.38 10.00 11.67
C ILE A 13 -20.03 10.31 10.21
N PRO A 14 -20.81 11.14 9.50
CA PRO A 14 -20.47 11.56 8.13
C PRO A 14 -19.08 12.21 8.05
N VAL A 15 -18.20 11.62 7.26
CA VAL A 15 -16.84 12.11 7.03
C VAL A 15 -16.85 13.27 6.04
N THR A 16 -16.25 14.39 6.44
CA THR A 16 -15.82 15.46 5.53
C THR A 16 -14.35 15.76 5.77
N VAL A 17 -13.65 16.29 4.77
CA VAL A 17 -12.25 16.74 4.90
C VAL A 17 -12.11 17.69 6.09
N GLN A 18 -13.06 18.61 6.23
CA GLN A 18 -13.06 19.58 7.32
C GLN A 18 -13.20 18.92 8.69
N ARG A 19 -14.17 18.01 8.89
CA ARG A 19 -14.33 17.32 10.19
C ARG A 19 -13.13 16.45 10.53
N ALA A 20 -12.60 15.72 9.56
CA ALA A 20 -11.41 14.90 9.77
C ALA A 20 -10.16 15.74 10.07
N ALA A 21 -10.10 16.99 9.57
CA ALA A 21 -9.05 17.95 9.89
C ALA A 21 -9.19 18.47 11.32
N ASP A 22 -10.41 18.87 11.69
CA ASP A 22 -10.76 19.38 13.03
C ASP A 22 -10.41 18.33 14.10
N GLU A 23 -10.86 17.08 13.90
CA GLU A 23 -10.60 15.95 14.80
C GLU A 23 -9.11 15.57 14.86
N ALA A 24 -8.38 15.74 13.75
CA ALA A 24 -6.94 15.47 13.71
C ALA A 24 -6.07 16.65 14.20
N GLY A 25 -6.67 17.78 14.60
CA GLY A 25 -5.95 18.99 14.99
C GLY A 25 -5.13 19.62 13.84
N ILE A 26 -5.55 19.42 12.59
CA ILE A 26 -4.85 19.89 11.38
C ILE A 26 -5.61 21.06 10.76
N SER A 27 -4.89 22.09 10.30
CA SER A 27 -5.53 23.25 9.68
C SER A 27 -6.30 22.89 8.41
N LYS A 28 -7.39 23.62 8.12
CA LYS A 28 -8.18 23.45 6.90
C LYS A 28 -7.31 23.55 5.63
N ALA A 29 -6.45 24.57 5.54
CA ALA A 29 -5.56 24.73 4.38
C ALA A 29 -4.60 23.54 4.21
N THR A 30 -4.08 23.02 5.32
CA THR A 30 -3.24 21.81 5.33
C THR A 30 -4.03 20.59 4.87
N ALA A 31 -5.24 20.38 5.39
CA ALA A 31 -6.10 19.25 5.05
C ALA A 31 -6.52 19.23 3.59
N TYR A 32 -6.99 20.35 3.04
CA TYR A 32 -7.43 20.45 1.64
C TYR A 32 -6.28 20.33 0.64
N ARG A 33 -5.03 20.60 1.06
CA ARG A 33 -3.84 20.29 0.26
C ARG A 33 -3.64 18.78 0.08
N TYR A 34 -4.09 17.97 1.05
CA TYR A 34 -3.93 16.51 1.02
C TYR A 34 -5.18 15.80 0.49
N PHE A 35 -6.35 16.22 0.94
CA PHE A 35 -7.64 15.64 0.64
C PHE A 35 -8.57 16.75 0.16
N SER A 36 -8.66 16.95 -1.15
CA SER A 36 -9.63 17.86 -1.77
C SER A 36 -10.99 17.19 -1.94
N ASP A 37 -11.01 15.86 -2.02
CA ASP A 37 -12.20 15.02 -2.12
C ASP A 37 -12.39 14.16 -0.85
N PRO A 38 -13.48 14.38 -0.08
CA PRO A 38 -13.86 13.52 1.04
C PRO A 38 -13.99 12.04 0.66
N SER A 39 -14.38 11.74 -0.57
CA SER A 39 -14.55 10.38 -1.05
C SER A 39 -13.22 9.62 -1.14
N LEU A 40 -12.12 10.33 -1.47
CA LEU A 40 -10.77 9.78 -1.51
C LEU A 40 -10.25 9.54 -0.09
N LEU A 41 -10.51 10.47 0.82
CA LEU A 41 -10.16 10.33 2.24
C LEU A 41 -10.86 9.13 2.90
N VAL A 42 -12.15 8.94 2.63
CA VAL A 42 -12.91 7.78 3.13
C VAL A 42 -12.39 6.48 2.52
N ALA A 43 -12.12 6.45 1.22
CA ALA A 43 -11.60 5.26 0.55
C ALA A 43 -10.22 4.86 1.11
N GLU A 44 -9.33 5.83 1.34
CA GLU A 44 -8.01 5.57 1.93
C GLU A 44 -8.12 5.12 3.39
N ALA A 45 -8.95 5.79 4.19
CA ALA A 45 -9.15 5.43 5.59
C ALA A 45 -9.77 4.03 5.76
N GLY A 46 -10.75 3.69 4.91
CA GLY A 46 -11.40 2.38 4.88
C GLY A 46 -10.42 1.28 4.52
N LEU A 47 -9.68 1.42 3.41
CA LEU A 47 -8.64 0.44 3.04
C LEU A 47 -7.55 0.32 4.11
N ALA A 48 -7.22 1.42 4.78
CA ALA A 48 -6.23 1.39 5.83
C ALA A 48 -6.69 0.59 7.06
N LEU A 49 -7.99 0.42 7.32
CA LEU A 49 -8.52 -0.41 8.41
C LEU A 49 -8.34 -1.91 8.15
N GLU A 50 -8.40 -2.32 6.89
CA GLU A 50 -8.21 -3.73 6.48
C GLU A 50 -6.75 -4.17 6.55
N VAL A 51 -5.81 -3.21 6.71
CA VAL A 51 -4.39 -3.51 6.81
C VAL A 51 -4.06 -4.03 8.20
N ALA A 52 -3.64 -5.29 8.27
CA ALA A 52 -3.11 -5.94 9.44
C ALA A 52 -1.86 -5.21 9.97
N PRO A 53 -1.63 -5.23 11.29
CA PRO A 53 -0.36 -4.80 11.88
C PRO A 53 0.83 -5.51 11.26
N TYR A 54 1.97 -4.82 11.17
CA TYR A 54 3.16 -5.37 10.52
C TYR A 54 3.65 -6.66 11.21
N GLU A 55 3.62 -6.68 12.54
CA GLU A 55 3.98 -7.82 13.39
C GLU A 55 3.18 -9.08 13.07
N ASP A 56 1.89 -8.94 12.73
CA ASP A 56 1.04 -10.06 12.35
C ASP A 56 1.39 -10.56 10.95
N VAL A 57 1.70 -9.64 10.02
CA VAL A 57 2.09 -9.96 8.63
C VAL A 57 3.38 -10.77 8.59
N VAL A 58 4.33 -10.47 9.47
CA VAL A 58 5.64 -11.14 9.50
C VAL A 58 5.77 -12.20 10.59
N ALA A 59 4.67 -12.58 11.24
CA ALA A 59 4.68 -13.59 12.29
C ALA A 59 5.27 -14.92 11.77
N GLY A 60 6.23 -15.49 12.51
CA GLY A 60 6.93 -16.72 12.13
C GLY A 60 7.99 -16.57 11.03
N CYS A 61 8.30 -15.35 10.59
CA CYS A 61 9.36 -15.09 9.60
C CYS A 61 10.68 -14.71 10.29
N ASP A 62 11.63 -15.64 10.32
CA ASP A 62 12.89 -15.47 11.06
C ASP A 62 13.96 -14.69 10.28
N THR A 63 13.84 -14.58 8.96
CA THR A 63 14.84 -13.92 8.10
C THR A 63 14.29 -12.67 7.40
N PRO A 64 15.13 -11.68 7.06
CA PRO A 64 14.71 -10.51 6.28
C PRO A 64 14.07 -10.92 4.95
N ARG A 65 14.60 -11.97 4.32
CA ARG A 65 14.05 -12.59 3.12
C ARG A 65 12.61 -13.08 3.33
N ALA A 66 12.38 -13.88 4.37
CA ALA A 66 11.05 -14.41 4.69
C ALA A 66 10.05 -13.28 5.00
N ARG A 67 10.48 -12.27 5.77
CA ARG A 67 9.65 -11.09 6.07
C ARG A 67 9.27 -10.31 4.82
N ALA A 68 10.23 -10.06 3.92
CA ALA A 68 9.97 -9.30 2.70
C ALA A 68 9.02 -10.06 1.75
N LEU A 69 9.19 -11.39 1.63
CA LEU A 69 8.27 -12.23 0.86
C LEU A 69 6.86 -12.22 1.49
N ALA A 70 6.76 -12.35 2.81
CA ALA A 70 5.48 -12.28 3.53
C ALA A 70 4.76 -10.94 3.30
N VAL A 71 5.48 -9.81 3.39
CA VAL A 71 4.93 -8.48 3.06
C VAL A 71 4.44 -8.42 1.62
N SER A 72 5.21 -8.94 0.65
CA SER A 72 4.83 -8.92 -0.76
C SER A 72 3.53 -9.68 -1.01
N LEU A 73 3.43 -10.90 -0.46
CA LEU A 73 2.25 -11.74 -0.62
C LEU A 73 1.05 -11.17 0.13
N TYR A 74 1.25 -10.68 1.35
CA TYR A 74 0.20 -10.05 2.14
C TYR A 74 -0.44 -8.85 1.41
N ILE A 75 0.38 -7.96 0.84
CA ILE A 75 -0.13 -6.78 0.13
C ILE A 75 -0.90 -7.18 -1.14
N PHE A 76 -0.46 -8.22 -1.83
CA PHE A 76 -1.19 -8.77 -2.97
C PHE A 76 -2.51 -9.42 -2.54
N ASP A 77 -2.49 -10.28 -1.52
CA ASP A 77 -3.65 -10.98 -0.98
C ASP A 77 -4.71 -9.99 -0.48
N LEU A 78 -4.28 -8.93 0.22
CA LEU A 78 -5.16 -7.82 0.63
C LEU A 78 -5.80 -7.13 -0.58
N SER A 79 -5.04 -6.95 -1.67
CA SER A 79 -5.57 -6.33 -2.89
C SER A 79 -6.65 -7.20 -3.54
N VAL A 80 -6.41 -8.52 -3.62
CA VAL A 80 -7.37 -9.49 -4.16
C VAL A 80 -8.61 -9.58 -3.28
N ALA A 81 -8.45 -9.68 -1.96
CA ALA A 81 -9.57 -9.76 -1.02
C ALA A 81 -10.51 -8.54 -1.07
N HIS A 82 -9.97 -7.36 -1.40
CA HIS A 82 -10.71 -6.11 -1.48
C HIS A 82 -10.65 -5.47 -2.88
N GLU A 83 -10.66 -6.30 -3.94
CA GLU A 83 -10.41 -5.88 -5.32
C GLU A 83 -11.25 -4.67 -5.75
N ALA A 84 -12.57 -4.71 -5.52
CA ALA A 84 -13.47 -3.62 -5.90
C ALA A 84 -13.11 -2.31 -5.18
N ALA A 85 -12.73 -2.37 -3.90
CA ALA A 85 -12.34 -1.19 -3.13
C ALA A 85 -11.02 -0.61 -3.63
N PHE A 86 -10.01 -1.46 -3.91
CA PHE A 86 -8.73 -1.02 -4.45
C PHE A 86 -8.85 -0.45 -5.87
N ARG A 87 -9.68 -1.04 -6.74
CA ARG A 87 -9.96 -0.49 -8.08
C ARG A 87 -10.60 0.89 -8.00
N ASN A 88 -11.63 1.04 -7.15
CA ASN A 88 -12.28 2.33 -6.93
C ASN A 88 -11.32 3.38 -6.34
N PHE A 89 -10.49 2.98 -5.38
CA PHE A 89 -9.47 3.85 -4.79
C PHE A 89 -8.46 4.31 -5.84
N LEU A 90 -7.95 3.39 -6.67
CA LEU A 90 -7.01 3.72 -7.74
C LEU A 90 -7.65 4.65 -8.77
N ALA A 91 -8.86 4.36 -9.24
CA ALA A 91 -9.59 5.19 -10.20
C ALA A 91 -9.74 6.63 -9.69
N ARG A 92 -10.20 6.82 -8.45
CA ARG A 92 -10.34 8.16 -7.85
C ARG A 92 -9.01 8.89 -7.72
N ASN A 93 -7.93 8.19 -7.40
CA ASN A 93 -6.59 8.79 -7.37
C ASN A 93 -6.11 9.23 -8.75
N LEU A 94 -6.41 8.44 -9.80
CA LEU A 94 -6.07 8.78 -11.17
C LEU A 94 -6.89 9.97 -11.68
N ASP A 95 -8.20 10.01 -11.40
CA ASP A 95 -9.07 11.14 -11.74
C ASP A 95 -8.61 12.43 -11.04
N ALA A 96 -8.28 12.34 -9.75
CA ALA A 96 -7.75 13.47 -9.00
C ALA A 96 -6.41 13.96 -9.55
N TRP A 97 -5.51 13.05 -9.94
CA TRP A 97 -4.24 13.42 -10.57
C TRP A 97 -4.44 14.12 -11.92
N ALA A 98 -5.38 13.63 -12.74
CA ALA A 98 -5.70 14.22 -14.03
C ALA A 98 -6.32 15.62 -13.91
N ALA A 99 -7.23 15.82 -12.93
CA ALA A 99 -7.87 17.11 -12.69
C ALA A 99 -6.88 18.23 -12.27
N GLU A 100 -5.75 17.84 -11.69
CA GLU A 100 -4.76 18.78 -11.13
C GLU A 100 -3.55 19.00 -12.05
N ASN A 101 -3.61 18.52 -13.30
CA ASN A 101 -2.55 18.66 -14.30
C ASN A 101 -1.15 18.27 -13.79
N GLY A 102 -1.07 17.23 -12.95
CA GLY A 102 0.21 16.73 -12.43
C GLY A 102 0.81 17.54 -11.28
N ALA A 103 0.05 18.41 -10.59
CA ALA A 103 0.51 19.04 -9.37
C ALA A 103 0.94 17.98 -8.31
N PRO A 104 2.00 18.24 -7.52
CA PRO A 104 2.51 17.26 -6.57
C PRO A 104 1.51 16.99 -5.44
N ARG A 105 0.92 15.78 -5.43
CA ARG A 105 0.12 15.24 -4.32
C ARG A 105 0.94 14.27 -3.45
N GLN A 106 0.38 13.94 -2.28
CA GLN A 106 0.88 12.85 -1.46
C GLN A 106 0.84 11.51 -2.23
N ARG A 107 1.85 10.67 -2.00
CA ARG A 107 2.02 9.38 -2.69
C ARG A 107 1.03 8.36 -2.13
N ARG A 108 0.21 7.73 -2.99
CA ARG A 108 -0.68 6.61 -2.60
C ARG A 108 0.12 5.39 -2.12
N GLY A 109 -0.47 4.59 -1.23
CA GLY A 109 0.06 3.27 -0.89
C GLY A 109 1.42 3.27 -0.16
N ALA A 110 1.83 4.40 0.42
CA ALA A 110 3.15 4.57 1.06
C ALA A 110 3.44 3.55 2.18
N ARG A 111 2.40 2.94 2.77
CA ARG A 111 2.55 1.91 3.81
C ARG A 111 3.32 0.69 3.33
N ARG A 112 3.16 0.26 2.07
CA ARG A 112 3.90 -0.91 1.54
C ARG A 112 5.42 -0.67 1.53
N VAL A 113 5.84 0.55 1.22
CA VAL A 113 7.26 0.97 1.25
C VAL A 113 7.80 0.87 2.68
N GLN A 114 7.04 1.34 3.67
CA GLN A 114 7.43 1.27 5.08
C GLN A 114 7.54 -0.17 5.58
N MET A 115 6.59 -1.04 5.19
CA MET A 115 6.62 -2.46 5.56
C MET A 115 7.82 -3.18 4.95
N PHE A 116 8.16 -2.92 3.68
CA PHE A 116 9.37 -3.50 3.08
C PHE A 116 10.66 -3.00 3.75
N ARG A 117 10.74 -1.70 4.10
CA ARG A 117 11.89 -1.18 4.87
C ARG A 117 12.01 -1.85 6.23
N ALA A 118 10.91 -2.04 6.94
CA ALA A 118 10.91 -2.74 8.23
C ALA A 118 11.31 -4.22 8.08
N ALA A 119 10.84 -4.89 7.03
CA ALA A 119 11.19 -6.28 6.74
C ALA A 119 12.68 -6.50 6.49
N LEU A 120 13.33 -5.51 5.85
CA LEU A 120 14.71 -5.57 5.37
C LEU A 120 15.71 -4.78 6.24
N GLN A 121 15.28 -4.24 7.38
CA GLN A 121 16.09 -3.31 8.20
C GLN A 121 17.43 -3.89 8.68
N ASP A 122 17.49 -5.21 8.86
CA ASP A 122 18.63 -5.98 9.36
C ASP A 122 19.23 -6.90 8.27
N ALA A 123 18.89 -6.67 6.99
CA ALA A 123 19.40 -7.46 5.87
C ALA A 123 20.89 -7.20 5.55
N GLY A 124 21.53 -6.23 6.22
CA GLY A 124 22.94 -5.89 6.00
C GLY A 124 23.24 -5.24 4.65
N LEU A 125 22.21 -4.78 3.93
CA LEU A 125 22.35 -4.10 2.65
C LEU A 125 22.86 -2.67 2.81
N PRO A 126 23.76 -2.18 1.93
CA PRO A 126 24.02 -0.76 1.80
C PRO A 126 22.73 0.00 1.46
N GLU A 127 22.55 1.23 1.97
CA GLU A 127 21.33 2.02 1.76
C GLU A 127 20.89 2.14 0.28
N PRO A 128 21.79 2.35 -0.70
CA PRO A 128 21.39 2.40 -2.12
C PRO A 128 20.82 1.07 -2.64
N GLU A 129 21.31 -0.07 -2.14
CA GLU A 129 20.81 -1.39 -2.52
C GLU A 129 19.48 -1.72 -1.83
N LEU A 130 19.34 -1.35 -0.54
CA LEU A 130 18.07 -1.42 0.18
C LEU A 130 16.99 -0.61 -0.52
N ASP A 131 17.30 0.63 -0.91
CA ASP A 131 16.39 1.51 -1.66
C ASP A 131 15.97 0.90 -2.99
N ALA A 132 16.92 0.33 -3.73
CA ALA A 132 16.64 -0.33 -5.00
C ALA A 132 15.73 -1.56 -4.82
N LEU A 133 16.01 -2.41 -3.82
CA LEU A 133 15.19 -3.59 -3.52
C LEU A 133 13.77 -3.21 -3.07
N VAL A 134 13.63 -2.26 -2.14
CA VAL A 134 12.33 -1.76 -1.68
C VAL A 134 11.53 -1.16 -2.83
N THR A 135 12.18 -0.42 -3.72
CA THR A 135 11.53 0.16 -4.91
C THR A 135 11.03 -0.94 -5.86
N ALA A 136 11.87 -1.95 -6.13
CA ALA A 136 11.50 -3.07 -6.99
C ALA A 136 10.35 -3.90 -6.42
N LEU A 137 10.38 -4.21 -5.12
CA LEU A 137 9.30 -4.93 -4.43
C LEU A 137 8.00 -4.11 -4.40
N THR A 138 8.09 -2.79 -4.24
CA THR A 138 6.92 -1.88 -4.28
C THR A 138 6.20 -1.93 -5.63
N LEU A 139 6.97 -2.00 -6.73
CA LEU A 139 6.44 -2.13 -8.09
C LEU A 139 5.77 -3.50 -8.31
N ALA A 140 6.32 -4.56 -7.73
CA ALA A 140 5.95 -5.95 -8.02
C ALA A 140 4.79 -6.51 -7.17
N THR A 141 4.07 -5.67 -6.40
CA THR A 141 2.96 -6.13 -5.54
C THR A 141 1.77 -5.16 -5.53
N GLY A 142 0.68 -5.56 -4.88
CA GLY A 142 -0.50 -4.77 -4.59
C GLY A 142 -1.48 -4.65 -5.75
N SER A 143 -2.33 -3.61 -5.69
CA SER A 143 -3.39 -3.37 -6.66
C SER A 143 -2.91 -3.28 -8.10
N GLU A 144 -1.72 -2.71 -8.32
CA GLU A 144 -1.13 -2.59 -9.66
C GLU A 144 -0.75 -3.97 -10.25
N ALA A 145 -0.15 -4.84 -9.44
CA ALA A 145 0.18 -6.21 -9.84
C ALA A 145 -1.09 -7.03 -10.08
N MET A 146 -2.08 -6.94 -9.19
CA MET A 146 -3.38 -7.58 -9.34
C MET A 146 -4.06 -7.18 -10.66
N ILE A 147 -4.14 -5.89 -10.95
CA ILE A 147 -4.74 -5.38 -12.21
C ILE A 147 -3.99 -5.93 -13.42
N ALA A 148 -2.66 -5.89 -13.44
CA ALA A 148 -1.88 -6.42 -14.56
C ALA A 148 -2.12 -7.93 -14.76
N LEU A 149 -2.15 -8.70 -13.68
CA LEU A 149 -2.29 -10.16 -13.73
C LEU A 149 -3.71 -10.61 -14.09
N PHE A 150 -4.74 -9.91 -13.63
CA PHE A 150 -6.14 -10.24 -13.92
C PHE A 150 -6.62 -9.65 -15.24
N ASP A 151 -6.29 -8.40 -15.55
CA ASP A 151 -6.88 -7.70 -16.71
C ASP A 151 -6.08 -7.96 -17.99
N ILE A 152 -4.74 -8.03 -17.89
CA ILE A 152 -3.86 -8.18 -19.06
C ILE A 152 -3.47 -9.65 -19.23
N ALA A 153 -2.84 -10.24 -18.21
CA ALA A 153 -2.39 -11.63 -18.28
C ALA A 153 -3.54 -12.65 -18.17
N ARG A 154 -4.68 -12.25 -17.59
CA ARG A 154 -5.90 -13.08 -17.40
C ARG A 154 -5.63 -14.39 -16.67
N THR A 155 -4.83 -14.31 -15.62
CA THR A 155 -4.50 -15.43 -14.74
C THR A 155 -5.55 -15.59 -13.64
N ASP A 156 -5.73 -16.82 -13.15
CA ASP A 156 -6.51 -17.09 -11.94
C ASP A 156 -5.77 -16.61 -10.67
N PRO A 157 -6.45 -16.45 -9.52
CA PRO A 157 -5.84 -15.93 -8.30
C PRO A 157 -4.63 -16.72 -7.79
N ASP A 158 -4.63 -18.04 -7.93
CA ASP A 158 -3.53 -18.89 -7.45
C ASP A 158 -2.29 -18.69 -8.33
N THR A 159 -2.47 -18.71 -9.65
CA THR A 159 -1.40 -18.40 -10.62
C THR A 159 -0.86 -16.98 -10.44
N ALA A 160 -1.73 -16.00 -10.20
CA ALA A 160 -1.34 -14.62 -9.99
C ALA A 160 -0.49 -14.46 -8.72
N ARG A 161 -0.93 -15.06 -7.61
CA ARG A 161 -0.20 -15.06 -6.34
C ARG A 161 1.16 -15.76 -6.46
N ALA A 162 1.21 -16.91 -7.13
CA ALA A 162 2.46 -17.61 -7.42
C ALA A 162 3.41 -16.77 -8.28
N THR A 163 2.88 -15.99 -9.22
CA THR A 163 3.68 -15.07 -10.05
C THR A 163 4.29 -13.94 -9.22
N VAL A 164 3.52 -13.35 -8.29
CA VAL A 164 4.04 -12.34 -7.35
C VAL A 164 5.12 -12.93 -6.45
N ALA A 165 4.93 -14.16 -5.95
CA ALA A 165 5.94 -14.88 -5.17
C ALA A 165 7.24 -15.04 -5.98
N LEU A 166 7.14 -15.57 -7.20
CA LEU A 166 8.28 -15.81 -8.08
C LEU A 166 9.06 -14.53 -8.39
N VAL A 167 8.37 -13.42 -8.67
CA VAL A 167 9.04 -12.13 -8.92
C VAL A 167 9.72 -11.61 -7.65
N ALA A 168 9.05 -11.70 -6.50
CA ALA A 168 9.62 -11.27 -5.22
C ALA A 168 10.86 -12.10 -4.87
N GLU A 169 10.82 -13.41 -5.03
CA GLU A 169 11.96 -14.32 -4.80
C GLU A 169 13.13 -14.01 -5.74
N ALA A 170 12.88 -13.79 -7.03
CA ALA A 170 13.93 -13.43 -7.98
C ALA A 170 14.60 -12.09 -7.65
N LEU A 171 13.82 -11.12 -7.17
CA LEU A 171 14.37 -9.86 -6.65
C LEU A 171 15.19 -10.12 -5.38
N LEU A 172 14.67 -10.90 -4.43
CA LEU A 172 15.40 -11.22 -3.20
C LEU A 172 16.71 -11.96 -3.49
N ASP A 173 16.74 -12.91 -4.44
CA ASP A 173 17.95 -13.62 -4.87
C ASP A 173 19.02 -12.67 -5.41
N ARG A 174 18.61 -11.62 -6.13
CA ARG A 174 19.52 -10.65 -6.71
C ARG A 174 20.24 -9.81 -5.64
N PHE A 175 19.57 -9.50 -4.53
CA PHE A 175 20.09 -8.59 -3.50
C PHE A 175 20.57 -9.32 -2.25
N LEU A 176 20.03 -10.50 -1.94
CA LEU A 176 20.36 -11.34 -0.78
C LEU A 176 20.81 -12.74 -1.23
N PRO A 177 21.92 -12.86 -1.98
CA PRO A 177 22.40 -14.16 -2.43
C PRO A 177 22.93 -14.98 -1.25
N GLY A 178 22.40 -16.20 -1.05
CA GLY A 178 22.94 -17.17 -0.10
C GLY A 178 22.39 -17.11 1.34
N THR A 179 21.27 -16.42 1.56
CA THR A 179 20.47 -16.49 2.81
C THR A 179 19.21 -17.32 2.64
#